data_AF-A0A956QAI1-F1
#
_entry.id   AF-A0A956QAI1-F1
#
_cell.length_a   1.000
_cell.length_b   1.000
_cell.length_c   1.000
_cell.angle_alpha   90.00
_cell.angle_beta   90.00
_cell.angle_gamma   90.00
#
_symmetry.space_group_name_H-M   'P 1'
#
loop_
_entity.id
_entity.type
_entity.pdbx_description
1 polymer ?
#
loop_
_entity_poly.entity_id
_entity_poly.type
_entity_poly.pdbx_seq_one_letter_code
_entity_poly.pdbx_strand_id
1 'polypeptide(L)' 'LGHGKGYRYPHDYPKGYIEQQYLPDELVGTRFYKPTGRGYEQVISKRMAHLEGQER' A
#
# COMPACT_ATOMS: atom_id res chain seq x y z
N LEU A 1 -7.93 -21.38 -15.34
CA LEU A 1 -7.19 -20.93 -14.14
C LEU A 1 -6.50 -19.61 -14.47
N GLY A 2 -7.15 -18.49 -14.16
CA GLY A 2 -6.70 -17.12 -14.51
C GLY A 2 -5.82 -16.48 -13.44
N HIS A 3 -4.98 -17.26 -12.76
CA HIS A 3 -4.14 -16.76 -11.67
C HIS A 3 -3.21 -15.66 -12.19
N GLY A 4 -3.27 -14.49 -11.53
CA GLY A 4 -2.42 -13.35 -11.86
C GLY A 4 -2.91 -12.48 -13.03
N LYS A 5 -4.07 -12.77 -13.65
CA LYS A 5 -4.64 -11.83 -14.62
C LYS A 5 -4.98 -10.50 -13.95
N GLY A 6 -4.44 -9.40 -14.47
CA GLY A 6 -4.62 -8.06 -13.91
C GLY A 6 -3.65 -7.69 -12.80
N TYR A 7 -2.70 -8.56 -12.44
CA TYR A 7 -1.62 -8.19 -11.52
C TYR A 7 -0.73 -7.11 -12.15
N ARG A 8 -0.52 -6.02 -11.42
CA ARG A 8 0.40 -4.94 -11.79
C ARG A 8 1.69 -5.09 -11.00
N TYR A 9 2.81 -5.13 -11.71
CA TYR A 9 4.14 -5.25 -11.11
C TYR A 9 4.62 -3.88 -10.61
N PRO A 10 4.81 -3.65 -9.29
CA PRO A 10 5.07 -2.31 -8.75
C PRO A 10 6.36 -1.66 -9.24
N HIS A 11 7.36 -2.44 -9.65
CA HIS A 11 8.67 -1.92 -10.07
C HIS A 11 8.64 -1.29 -11.46
N ASP A 12 7.59 -1.52 -12.26
CA ASP A 12 7.42 -0.86 -13.57
C ASP A 12 6.89 0.58 -13.43
N TYR A 13 6.50 1.00 -12.22
CA TYR A 13 5.93 2.32 -11.96
C TYR A 13 6.99 3.28 -11.38
N PRO A 14 6.99 4.58 -11.76
CA PRO A 14 8.05 5.54 -11.39
C PRO A 14 8.36 5.67 -9.91
N LYS A 15 7.41 5.32 -9.03
CA LYS A 15 7.55 5.40 -7.57
C LYS A 15 7.85 4.05 -6.91
N GLY A 16 8.03 2.98 -7.70
CA GLY A 16 8.13 1.61 -7.20
C GLY A 16 6.87 1.16 -6.44
N TYR A 17 5.73 1.77 -6.73
CA TYR A 17 4.46 1.56 -6.07
C TYR A 17 3.32 1.79 -7.05
N ILE A 18 2.30 0.95 -6.95
CA ILE A 18 1.03 1.09 -7.65
C ILE A 18 -0.08 0.72 -6.68
N GLU A 19 -1.13 1.53 -6.65
CA GLU A 19 -2.35 1.20 -5.92
C GLU A 19 -3.01 -0.01 -6.57
N GLN A 20 -3.24 -1.05 -5.80
CA GLN A 20 -3.94 -2.26 -6.22
C GLN A 20 -4.61 -2.87 -4.99
N GLN A 21 -5.70 -3.61 -5.20
CA GLN A 21 -6.27 -4.41 -4.15
C GLN A 21 -5.32 -5.57 -3.80
N TYR A 22 -4.74 -5.50 -2.61
CA TYR A 22 -3.84 -6.53 -2.08
C TYR A 22 -4.53 -7.46 -1.06
N LEU A 23 -5.57 -6.97 -0.38
CA LEU A 23 -6.38 -7.75 0.56
C LEU A 23 -7.61 -8.35 -0.15
N PRO A 24 -8.15 -9.48 0.34
CA PRO A 24 -9.44 -10.00 -0.09
C PRO A 24 -10.56 -8.96 0.07
N ASP A 25 -11.63 -9.10 -0.71
CA ASP A 25 -12.78 -8.19 -0.71
C ASP A 25 -13.33 -7.91 0.70
N GLU A 26 -13.42 -8.96 1.52
CA GLU A 26 -13.93 -8.89 2.90
C GLU A 26 -13.05 -8.05 3.85
N LEU A 27 -11.80 -7.79 3.48
CA LEU A 27 -10.81 -7.09 4.30
C LEU A 27 -10.39 -5.75 3.71
N VAL A 28 -10.97 -5.33 2.58
CA VAL A 28 -10.69 -4.01 2.00
C VAL A 28 -10.98 -2.91 3.03
N GLY A 29 -10.05 -1.96 3.18
CA GLY A 29 -10.12 -0.89 4.18
C GLY A 29 -9.66 -1.29 5.60
N THR A 30 -9.40 -2.58 5.86
CA THR A 30 -8.88 -3.02 7.15
C THR A 30 -7.43 -2.59 7.34
N ARG A 31 -7.11 -2.01 8.52
CA ARG A 31 -5.75 -1.58 8.87
C ARG A 31 -5.22 -2.34 10.09
N PHE A 32 -4.29 -3.26 9.84
CA PHE A 32 -3.66 -4.09 10.88
C PHE A 32 -2.48 -3.39 11.58
N TYR A 33 -1.73 -2.55 10.85
CA TYR A 33 -0.58 -1.83 11.40
C TYR A 33 -0.87 -0.33 11.51
N LYS A 34 -0.65 0.21 12.70
CA LYS A 34 -0.75 1.64 13.00
C LYS A 34 0.58 2.09 13.58
N PRO A 35 1.47 2.73 12.78
CA PRO A 35 2.76 3.18 13.28
C PRO A 35 2.56 4.17 14.42
N THR A 36 3.40 4.08 15.44
CA THR A 36 3.47 5.11 16.47
C THR A 36 4.34 6.28 16.00
N GLY A 37 4.43 7.32 16.81
CA GLY A 37 5.30 8.47 16.54
C GLY A 37 6.74 8.30 17.06
N ARG A 38 7.18 7.10 17.44
CA ARG A 38 8.48 6.91 18.12
C ARG A 38 9.55 6.36 17.17
N GLY A 39 10.75 6.93 17.25
CA GLY A 39 11.91 6.46 16.49
C GLY A 39 11.65 6.42 14.99
N TYR A 40 12.01 5.30 14.36
CA TYR A 40 11.90 5.12 12.92
C TYR A 40 10.46 5.04 12.41
N GLU A 41 9.48 4.74 13.27
CA GLU A 41 8.07 4.68 12.87
C GLU A 41 7.53 6.03 12.39
N GLN A 42 8.17 7.16 12.76
CA GLN A 42 7.84 8.46 12.18
C GLN A 42 8.10 8.50 10.66
N VAL A 43 9.20 7.87 10.20
CA VAL A 43 9.53 7.81 8.77
C VAL A 43 8.56 6.89 8.05
N ILE A 44 8.22 5.76 8.65
CA ILE A 44 7.23 4.82 8.12
C ILE A 44 5.87 5.51 7.99
N SER A 45 5.41 6.21 9.03
CA SER A 45 4.14 6.95 9.03
C SER A 45 4.09 8.01 7.93
N LYS A 46 5.16 8.80 7.76
CA LYS A 46 5.27 9.79 6.66
C LYS A 46 5.20 9.13 5.29
N ARG A 47 5.89 8.00 5.10
CA ARG A 47 5.86 7.26 3.83
C ARG A 47 4.47 6.69 3.55
N MET A 48 3.82 6.10 4.56
CA MET A 48 2.45 5.59 4.43
C MET A 48 1.47 6.71 4.05
N ALA A 49 1.51 7.85 4.73
CA ALA A 49 0.68 9.00 4.40
C ALA A 49 0.93 9.53 2.97
N HIS A 50 2.19 9.49 2.50
CA HIS A 50 2.51 9.87 1.13
C HIS A 50 1.95 8.89 0.09
N LEU A 51 1.90 7.59 0.39
CA LEU A 51 1.32 6.58 -0.50
C LEU A 51 -0.21 6.69 -0.53
N GLU A 52 -0.86 6.85 0.62
CA GLU A 52 -2.32 7.06 0.74
C GLU A 52 -2.77 8.38 0.10
N GLY A 53 -1.96 9.44 0.18
CA GLY A 53 -2.25 10.71 -0.48
C GLY A 53 -2.17 10.64 -2.02
N GLN A 54 -1.60 9.57 -2.59
CA GLN A 54 -1.64 9.32 -4.04
C GLN A 54 -2.93 8.64 -4.48
N GLU A 55 -3.75 8.17 -3.53
CA GLU A 55 -5.07 7.54 -3.77
C GLU A 55 -6.18 8.60 -3.94
N ARG A 56 -5.90 9.90 -3.75
CA ARG A 56 -6.85 11.03 -3.88
C ARG A 56 -6.54 11.90 -5.09
#